data_AF-A0A2V5WAQ4-F1
#
_entry.id   AF-A0A2V5WAQ4-F1
#
_cell.length_a   1.000
_cell.length_b   1.000
_cell.length_c   1.000
_cell.angle_alpha   90.00
_cell.angle_beta   90.00
_cell.angle_gamma   90.00
#
_symmetry.space_group_name_H-M   'P 1'
#
loop_
_entity.id
_entity.type
_entity.pdbx_description
1 polymer ?
#
loop_
_entity_poly.entity_id
_entity_poly.type
_entity_poly.pdbx_seq_one_letter_code
_entity_poly.pdbx_strand_id
1 'polypeptide(L)'
;PDGPRVFNSASSGGLVTTPTDLAKFVIAVQKALKGETQGRITSRIAHQVMERQPGRMEPGSCLETADPGVKACQSSWGLGFDVNVNRYSEHQKDGAPTGGYFEHTGFNSGFLALMMGSKTGGNGVVIMLNMAPLDMSGPVPPAFVHFLTDLVRRVADEEGWN
;
A
#
# COMPACT_ATOMS: atom_id res chain seq x y z
N PRO A 1 -1.23 -12.51 29.42
CA PRO A 1 -0.59 -13.55 28.59
C PRO A 1 -0.16 -12.97 27.24
N ASP A 2 0.48 -11.79 27.27
CA ASP A 2 0.48 -10.87 26.14
C ASP A 2 1.89 -10.32 25.93
N GLY A 3 2.75 -11.19 25.40
CA GLY A 3 4.03 -10.79 24.83
C GLY A 3 3.85 -10.10 23.46
N PRO A 4 4.92 -9.55 22.88
CA PRO A 4 4.89 -9.05 21.51
C PRO A 4 4.33 -10.11 20.57
N ARG A 5 3.54 -9.71 19.57
CA ARG A 5 3.01 -10.64 18.57
C ARG A 5 4.17 -11.35 17.89
N VAL A 6 4.31 -12.62 18.20
CA VAL A 6 5.11 -13.53 17.38
C VAL A 6 4.21 -13.89 16.21
N PHE A 7 4.47 -13.31 15.03
CA PHE A 7 3.86 -13.80 13.81
C PHE A 7 4.21 -15.30 13.70
N ASN A 8 3.21 -16.19 13.84
CA ASN A 8 3.41 -17.65 13.76
C ASN A 8 4.05 -18.05 12.41
N SER A 9 3.91 -17.20 11.40
CA SER A 9 4.72 -17.18 10.19
C SER A 9 5.41 -15.82 10.04
N ALA A 10 6.74 -15.76 10.10
CA ALA A 10 7.50 -14.52 9.88
C ALA A 10 7.22 -13.84 8.52
N SER A 11 6.59 -14.56 7.58
CA SER A 11 6.24 -14.09 6.23
C SER A 11 5.23 -12.94 6.17
N SER A 12 4.39 -12.74 7.20
CA SER A 12 3.35 -11.70 7.17
C SER A 12 3.74 -10.35 7.78
N GLY A 13 4.90 -10.26 8.45
CA GLY A 13 5.29 -9.01 9.12
C GLY A 13 6.62 -9.00 9.88
N GLY A 14 7.44 -10.05 9.77
CA GLY A 14 8.73 -10.14 10.46
C GLY A 14 9.92 -9.50 9.73
N LEU A 15 9.70 -8.93 8.54
CA LEU A 15 10.77 -8.33 7.74
C LEU A 15 11.26 -7.03 8.40
N VAL A 16 12.58 -6.88 8.53
CA VAL A 16 13.25 -5.65 8.94
C VAL A 16 14.04 -5.11 7.76
N THR A 17 13.89 -3.82 7.47
CA THR A 17 14.49 -3.16 6.30
C THR A 17 14.62 -1.65 6.53
N THR A 18 15.10 -0.91 5.53
CA THR A 18 15.23 0.55 5.55
C THR A 18 14.26 1.20 4.54
N PRO A 19 13.89 2.49 4.72
CA PRO A 19 13.08 3.20 3.72
C PRO A 19 13.73 3.19 2.33
N THR A 20 15.06 3.31 2.29
CA THR A 20 15.85 3.30 1.05
C THR A 20 15.75 1.95 0.33
N ASP A 21 15.80 0.83 1.05
CA ASP A 21 15.71 -0.49 0.42
C ASP A 21 14.30 -0.80 -0.06
N LEU A 22 13.26 -0.38 0.69
CA LEU A 22 11.88 -0.42 0.20
C LEU A 22 11.69 0.47 -1.03
N ALA A 23 12.27 1.67 -1.06
CA ALA A 23 12.19 2.55 -2.23
C ALA A 23 12.86 1.93 -3.46
N LYS A 24 14.04 1.30 -3.30
CA LYS A 24 14.67 0.53 -4.37
C LYS A 24 13.81 -0.63 -4.86
N PHE A 25 13.11 -1.31 -3.95
CA PHE A 25 12.17 -2.37 -4.32
C PHE A 25 10.98 -1.82 -5.13
N VAL A 26 10.36 -0.72 -4.69
CA VAL A 26 9.30 -0.03 -5.45
C VAL A 26 9.77 0.36 -6.84
N ILE A 27 10.94 1.01 -6.94
CA ILE A 27 11.54 1.39 -8.23
C ILE A 27 11.78 0.15 -9.11
N ALA A 28 12.21 -0.96 -8.53
CA ALA A 28 12.44 -2.19 -9.27
C ALA A 28 11.14 -2.75 -9.88
N VAL A 29 10.04 -2.71 -9.12
CA VAL A 29 8.70 -3.07 -9.61
C VAL A 29 8.25 -2.13 -10.73
N GLN A 30 8.43 -0.82 -10.56
CA GLN A 30 8.05 0.19 -11.57
C GLN A 30 8.80 0.01 -12.89
N LYS A 31 10.11 -0.24 -12.83
CA LYS A 31 10.92 -0.55 -14.01
C LYS A 31 10.44 -1.83 -14.70
N ALA A 32 10.13 -2.87 -13.92
CA ALA A 32 9.60 -4.12 -14.47
C ALA A 32 8.22 -3.93 -15.15
N LEU A 33 7.34 -3.07 -14.61
CA LEU A 33 6.08 -2.68 -15.26
C LEU A 33 6.28 -1.95 -16.58
N LYS A 34 7.43 -1.28 -16.78
CA LYS A 34 7.84 -0.66 -18.05
C LYS A 34 8.52 -1.64 -19.02
N GLY A 35 8.64 -2.91 -18.65
CA GLY A 35 9.32 -3.94 -19.45
C GLY A 35 10.79 -4.17 -19.09
N GLU A 36 11.36 -3.38 -18.18
CA GLU A 36 12.76 -3.50 -17.76
C GLU A 36 12.90 -4.44 -16.57
N THR A 37 13.28 -5.71 -16.81
CA THR A 37 13.50 -6.69 -15.73
C THR A 37 14.57 -6.21 -14.74
N GLN A 38 14.25 -6.29 -13.44
CA GLN A 38 15.16 -5.94 -12.35
C GLN A 38 15.47 -7.19 -11.51
N GLY A 39 16.61 -7.83 -11.78
CA GLY A 39 17.00 -9.06 -11.11
C GLY A 39 15.97 -10.18 -11.30
N ARG A 40 15.25 -10.54 -10.23
CA ARG A 40 14.19 -11.57 -10.27
C ARG A 40 12.79 -11.00 -10.50
N ILE A 41 12.62 -9.67 -10.44
CA ILE A 41 11.35 -9.00 -10.72
C ILE A 41 11.27 -8.79 -12.23
N THR A 42 10.69 -9.78 -12.90
CA THR A 42 10.45 -9.73 -14.36
C THR A 42 9.20 -8.91 -14.65
N SER A 43 9.09 -8.38 -15.87
CA SER A 43 7.88 -7.69 -16.33
C SER A 43 6.62 -8.55 -16.16
N ARG A 44 6.70 -9.85 -16.48
CA ARG A 44 5.60 -10.80 -16.25
C ARG A 44 5.15 -10.84 -14.78
N ILE A 45 6.10 -10.98 -13.85
CA ILE A 45 5.81 -11.01 -12.42
C ILE A 45 5.18 -9.69 -11.98
N ALA A 46 5.76 -8.55 -12.41
CA ALA A 46 5.26 -7.23 -12.07
C ALA A 46 3.82 -7.01 -12.53
N HIS A 47 3.46 -7.41 -13.76
CA HIS A 47 2.08 -7.30 -14.23
C HIS A 47 1.13 -8.23 -13.47
N GLN A 48 1.55 -9.45 -13.11
CA GLN A 48 0.72 -10.37 -12.33
C GLN A 48 0.44 -9.88 -10.91
N VAL A 49 1.42 -9.26 -10.24
CA VAL A 49 1.19 -8.70 -8.90
C VAL A 49 0.28 -7.47 -8.92
N MET A 50 0.19 -6.78 -10.05
CA MET A 50 -0.69 -5.62 -10.24
C MET A 50 -2.11 -6.00 -10.69
N GLU A 51 -2.33 -7.25 -11.08
CA GLU A 51 -3.64 -7.73 -11.52
C GLU A 51 -4.55 -7.89 -10.30
N ARG A 52 -5.63 -7.10 -10.27
CA ARG A 52 -6.63 -7.19 -9.20
C ARG A 52 -7.24 -8.59 -9.17
N GLN A 53 -7.23 -9.18 -7.99
CA GLN A 53 -7.79 -10.50 -7.77
C GLN A 53 -9.33 -10.43 -7.68
N PRO A 54 -10.05 -11.43 -8.20
CA PRO A 54 -11.50 -11.47 -8.06
C PRO A 54 -11.87 -11.64 -6.58
N GLY A 55 -12.98 -11.03 -6.18
CA GLY A 55 -13.48 -11.14 -4.81
C GLY A 55 -14.30 -9.93 -4.41
N ARG A 56 -15.16 -10.13 -3.41
CA ARG A 56 -15.94 -9.08 -2.79
C ARG A 56 -15.74 -9.16 -1.29
N MET A 57 -15.59 -8.01 -0.66
CA MET A 57 -15.47 -7.90 0.79
C MET A 57 -16.81 -8.24 1.47
N GLU A 58 -16.73 -8.78 2.68
CA GLU A 58 -17.91 -9.07 3.49
C GLU A 58 -18.75 -7.80 3.76
N PRO A 59 -20.08 -7.92 3.91
CA PRO A 59 -20.94 -6.80 4.25
C PRO A 59 -20.42 -6.00 5.45
N GLY A 60 -20.36 -4.68 5.31
CA GLY A 60 -19.83 -3.78 6.34
C GLY A 60 -18.31 -3.59 6.34
N SER A 61 -17.56 -4.35 5.53
CA SER A 61 -16.11 -4.22 5.42
C SER A 61 -15.63 -3.42 4.19
N CYS A 62 -16.55 -2.86 3.40
CA CYS A 62 -16.19 -2.11 2.20
C CYS A 62 -15.37 -0.85 2.51
N LEU A 63 -14.40 -0.57 1.65
CA LEU A 63 -13.46 0.54 1.77
C LEU A 63 -14.14 1.87 1.43
N GLU A 64 -13.74 2.94 2.12
CA GLU A 64 -14.04 4.30 1.67
C GLU A 64 -13.34 4.57 0.35
N THR A 65 -13.86 5.50 -0.45
CA THR A 65 -13.26 5.87 -1.72
C THR A 65 -12.97 7.37 -1.76
N ALA A 66 -12.25 7.80 -2.80
CA ALA A 66 -12.06 9.22 -3.10
C ALA A 66 -13.39 9.98 -3.34
N ASP A 67 -14.47 9.26 -3.71
CA ASP A 67 -15.81 9.81 -3.87
C ASP A 67 -16.54 9.78 -2.51
N PRO A 68 -16.86 10.92 -1.88
CA PRO A 68 -17.48 10.94 -0.54
C PRO A 68 -18.79 10.16 -0.48
N GLY A 69 -18.90 9.26 0.51
CA GLY A 69 -20.09 8.41 0.71
C GLY A 69 -20.21 7.23 -0.26
N VAL A 70 -19.26 7.05 -1.17
CA VAL A 70 -19.18 5.90 -2.07
C VAL A 70 -18.22 4.87 -1.51
N LYS A 71 -18.67 3.61 -1.45
CA LYS A 71 -17.90 2.48 -0.96
C LYS A 71 -17.40 1.60 -2.10
N ALA A 72 -16.17 1.11 -1.97
CA ALA A 72 -15.62 0.04 -2.81
C ALA A 72 -15.69 -1.29 -2.07
N CYS A 73 -16.42 -2.24 -2.62
CA CYS A 73 -16.61 -3.57 -2.05
C CYS A 73 -15.95 -4.66 -2.89
N GLN A 74 -15.59 -4.40 -4.14
CA GLN A 74 -14.71 -5.27 -4.91
C GLN A 74 -13.32 -5.27 -4.29
N SER A 75 -12.64 -6.42 -4.34
CA SER A 75 -11.26 -6.54 -3.87
C SER A 75 -10.39 -5.41 -4.44
N SER A 76 -9.63 -4.73 -3.59
CA SER A 76 -8.62 -3.76 -4.01
C SER A 76 -7.27 -4.42 -4.30
N TRP A 77 -7.09 -5.68 -3.91
CA TRP A 77 -5.81 -6.35 -3.85
C TRP A 77 -5.42 -7.05 -5.15
N GLY A 78 -4.17 -6.90 -5.53
CA GLY A 78 -3.47 -7.79 -6.44
C GLY A 78 -2.81 -8.95 -5.68
N LEU A 79 -1.73 -9.51 -6.22
CA LEU A 79 -0.96 -10.55 -5.51
C LEU A 79 0.04 -9.90 -4.55
N GLY A 80 -0.48 -9.43 -3.41
CA GLY A 80 0.30 -8.92 -2.29
C GLY A 80 0.37 -7.40 -2.15
N PHE A 81 -0.21 -6.62 -3.06
CA PHE A 81 -0.34 -5.15 -2.95
C PHE A 81 -1.80 -4.74 -3.07
N ASP A 82 -2.17 -3.64 -2.43
CA ASP A 82 -3.37 -2.91 -2.84
C ASP A 82 -3.05 -2.25 -4.18
N VAL A 83 -3.88 -2.48 -5.19
CA VAL A 83 -3.70 -2.01 -6.56
C VAL A 83 -4.85 -1.10 -6.98
N ASN A 84 -5.70 -0.64 -6.06
CA ASN A 84 -6.87 0.17 -6.36
C ASN A 84 -6.81 1.55 -5.73
N VAL A 85 -5.66 2.20 -5.74
CA VAL A 85 -5.47 3.52 -5.13
C VAL A 85 -5.06 4.57 -6.15
N ASN A 86 -5.50 5.81 -5.93
CA ASN A 86 -5.03 6.97 -6.69
C ASN A 86 -3.69 7.50 -6.14
N ARG A 87 -3.22 8.63 -6.68
CA ARG A 87 -1.98 9.31 -6.25
C ARG A 87 -1.98 9.77 -4.78
N TYR A 88 -3.14 9.75 -4.11
CA TYR A 88 -3.32 10.20 -2.73
C TYR A 88 -3.56 9.05 -1.74
N SER A 89 -3.36 7.78 -2.14
CA SER A 89 -3.63 6.60 -1.31
C SER A 89 -5.13 6.42 -1.01
N GLU A 90 -6.00 6.90 -1.91
CA GLU A 90 -7.46 6.76 -1.77
C GLU A 90 -7.99 5.73 -2.76
N HIS A 91 -8.87 4.84 -2.26
CA HIS A 91 -9.45 3.81 -3.11
C HIS A 91 -10.37 4.37 -4.19
N GLN A 92 -10.39 3.70 -5.34
CA GLN A 92 -11.37 3.97 -6.40
C GLN A 92 -12.61 3.11 -6.23
N LYS A 93 -13.78 3.62 -6.63
CA LYS A 93 -15.07 2.90 -6.57
C LYS A 93 -15.10 1.62 -7.41
N ASP A 94 -16.02 0.73 -7.05
CA ASP A 94 -16.31 -0.50 -7.82
C ASP A 94 -16.61 -0.16 -9.29
N GLY A 95 -16.08 -0.97 -10.22
CA GLY A 95 -16.25 -0.77 -11.66
C GLY A 95 -15.39 0.34 -12.30
N ALA A 96 -14.69 1.15 -11.51
CA ALA A 96 -13.65 2.03 -12.06
C ALA A 96 -12.41 1.21 -12.50
N PRO A 97 -11.65 1.68 -13.50
CA PRO A 97 -10.33 1.14 -13.76
C PRO A 97 -9.49 1.13 -12.48
N THR A 98 -8.70 0.06 -12.28
CA THR A 98 -7.81 0.00 -11.10
C THR A 98 -6.92 1.24 -11.07
N GLY A 99 -6.81 1.88 -9.90
CA GLY A 99 -6.09 3.15 -9.74
C GLY A 99 -4.66 3.13 -10.30
N GLY A 100 -4.12 4.32 -10.56
CA GLY A 100 -2.79 4.50 -11.18
C GLY A 100 -1.62 4.09 -10.28
N TYR A 101 -1.88 3.74 -9.01
CA TYR A 101 -0.87 3.46 -8.00
C TYR A 101 -1.12 2.11 -7.34
N PHE A 102 -0.08 1.56 -6.72
CA PHE A 102 -0.12 0.41 -5.83
C PHE A 102 0.50 0.77 -4.49
N GLU A 103 0.06 0.10 -3.43
CA GLU A 103 0.57 0.36 -2.09
C GLU A 103 0.56 -0.87 -1.18
N HIS A 104 1.27 -0.73 -0.07
CA HIS A 104 1.13 -1.59 1.09
C HIS A 104 1.39 -0.79 2.36
N THR A 105 0.59 -1.03 3.38
CA THR A 105 0.78 -0.43 4.71
C THR A 105 1.27 -1.48 5.70
N GLY A 106 1.91 -1.04 6.78
CA GLY A 106 2.45 -1.92 7.81
C GLY A 106 2.22 -1.32 9.18
N PHE A 107 1.78 -2.16 10.10
CA PHE A 107 1.67 -1.83 11.52
C PHE A 107 2.35 -2.91 12.34
N ASN A 108 3.35 -2.50 13.11
CA ASN A 108 4.00 -3.31 14.12
C ASN A 108 4.01 -2.52 15.45
N SER A 109 4.26 -3.20 16.58
CA SER A 109 4.29 -2.57 17.90
C SER A 109 5.28 -1.41 17.93
N GLY A 110 4.78 -0.16 17.98
CA GLY A 110 5.61 1.04 17.93
C GLY A 110 6.06 1.50 16.54
N PHE A 111 5.66 0.83 15.45
CA PHE A 111 6.09 1.17 14.09
C PHE A 111 4.93 1.22 13.09
N LEU A 112 4.96 2.22 12.21
CA LEU A 112 4.08 2.31 11.05
C LEU A 112 4.91 2.45 9.78
N ALA A 113 4.44 1.82 8.71
CA ALA A 113 5.04 1.92 7.40
C ALA A 113 3.98 2.13 6.32
N LEU A 114 4.31 2.93 5.32
CA LEU A 114 3.57 3.04 4.07
C LEU A 114 4.58 2.98 2.92
N MET A 115 4.25 2.19 1.91
CA MET A 115 4.96 2.13 0.65
C MET A 115 3.93 2.31 -0.46
N MET A 116 4.19 3.24 -1.38
CA MET A 116 3.36 3.46 -2.56
C MET A 116 4.23 3.69 -3.80
N GLY A 117 3.76 3.22 -4.96
CA GLY A 117 4.37 3.49 -6.26
C GLY A 117 3.33 3.63 -7.38
N SER A 118 3.60 4.49 -8.34
CA SER A 118 2.83 4.60 -9.59
C SER A 118 3.05 3.36 -10.48
N LYS A 119 2.01 2.91 -11.18
CA LYS A 119 2.07 1.75 -12.09
C LYS A 119 2.64 2.07 -13.47
N THR A 120 2.53 3.33 -13.89
CA THR A 120 2.94 3.81 -15.22
C THR A 120 4.05 4.86 -15.16
N GLY A 121 4.19 5.55 -14.02
CA GLY A 121 5.16 6.62 -13.80
C GLY A 121 6.46 6.15 -13.13
N GLY A 122 7.13 7.08 -12.46
CA GLY A 122 8.26 6.81 -11.55
C GLY A 122 8.04 7.36 -10.14
N ASN A 123 6.85 7.89 -9.88
CA ASN A 123 6.49 8.50 -8.61
C ASN A 123 6.20 7.43 -7.57
N GLY A 124 6.53 7.70 -6.32
CA GLY A 124 6.30 6.80 -5.20
C GLY A 124 6.88 7.39 -3.93
N VAL A 125 6.45 6.85 -2.80
CA VAL A 125 6.91 7.29 -1.48
C VAL A 125 7.02 6.11 -0.55
N VAL A 126 8.02 6.15 0.33
CA VAL A 126 8.14 5.24 1.47
C VAL A 126 8.21 6.09 2.73
N ILE A 127 7.31 5.81 3.66
CA ILE A 127 7.23 6.47 4.96
C ILE A 127 7.40 5.38 6.03
N MET A 128 8.36 5.54 6.93
CA MET A 128 8.52 4.66 8.10
C MET A 128 8.63 5.52 9.35
N LEU A 129 7.79 5.21 10.34
CA LEU A 129 7.69 5.92 11.60
C LEU A 129 7.96 4.96 12.75
N ASN A 130 8.68 5.44 13.76
CA ASN A 130 8.88 4.77 15.05
C ASN A 130 7.85 5.25 16.08
N MET A 131 6.63 5.54 15.63
CA MET A 131 5.53 5.98 16.47
C MET A 131 4.24 5.30 16.03
N ALA A 132 3.78 4.37 16.86
CA ALA A 132 2.51 3.66 16.73
C ALA A 132 2.11 3.12 18.10
N PRO A 133 0.85 2.73 18.32
CA PRO A 133 0.48 1.99 19.52
C PRO A 133 1.34 0.73 19.70
N LEU A 134 1.71 0.43 20.95
CA LEU A 134 2.37 -0.83 21.28
C LEU A 134 1.40 -2.01 21.21
N ASP A 135 0.18 -1.78 21.67
CA ASP A 135 -0.91 -2.74 21.53
C ASP A 135 -1.47 -2.69 20.12
N MET A 136 -1.29 -3.80 19.40
CA MET A 136 -1.80 -3.96 18.04
C MET A 136 -3.21 -4.56 18.00
N SER A 137 -3.82 -4.92 19.14
CA SER A 137 -5.12 -5.61 19.24
C SER A 137 -6.28 -4.74 18.75
N GLY A 138 -6.14 -3.43 18.90
CA GLY A 138 -7.09 -2.44 18.41
C GLY A 138 -6.78 -1.93 17.00
N PRO A 139 -7.72 -1.15 16.43
CA PRO A 139 -7.48 -0.45 15.18
C PRO A 139 -6.35 0.58 15.33
N VAL A 140 -5.65 0.86 14.22
CA VAL A 140 -4.72 1.99 14.18
C VAL A 140 -5.52 3.28 14.43
N PRO A 141 -5.12 4.14 15.39
CA PRO A 141 -5.88 5.35 15.68
C PRO A 141 -5.98 6.27 14.45
N PRO A 142 -7.14 6.91 14.21
CA PRO A 142 -7.37 7.70 12.99
C PRO A 142 -6.32 8.79 12.74
N ALA A 143 -5.78 9.39 13.80
CA ALA A 143 -4.74 10.42 13.69
C ALA A 143 -3.47 9.92 12.95
N PHE A 144 -3.09 8.66 13.11
CA PHE A 144 -1.95 8.08 12.40
C PHE A 144 -2.25 7.88 10.91
N VAL A 145 -3.46 7.40 10.60
CA VAL A 145 -3.91 7.24 9.22
C VAL A 145 -3.96 8.60 8.52
N HIS A 146 -4.59 9.60 9.15
CA HIS A 146 -4.67 10.97 8.61
C HIS A 146 -3.29 11.59 8.39
N PHE A 147 -2.37 11.44 9.35
CA PHE A 147 -1.01 11.94 9.20
C PHE A 147 -0.31 11.33 7.97
N LEU A 148 -0.41 10.00 7.79
CA LEU A 148 0.19 9.33 6.64
C LEU A 148 -0.45 9.79 5.32
N THR A 149 -1.78 9.85 5.25
CA THR A 149 -2.50 10.26 4.03
C THR A 149 -2.26 11.73 3.68
N ASP A 150 -2.20 12.62 4.68
CA ASP A 150 -1.91 14.05 4.46
C ASP A 150 -0.47 14.25 3.98
N LEU A 151 0.49 13.47 4.51
CA LEU A 151 1.87 13.49 4.05
C LEU A 151 2.00 12.98 2.61
N VAL A 152 1.31 11.88 2.26
CA VAL A 152 1.26 11.39 0.87
C VAL A 152 0.68 12.45 -0.05
N ARG A 153 -0.46 13.06 0.32
CA ARG A 153 -1.09 14.13 -0.47
C ARG A 153 -0.14 15.31 -0.67
N ARG A 154 0.54 15.75 0.39
CA ARG A 154 1.49 16.85 0.32
C ARG A 154 2.65 16.56 -0.63
N VAL A 155 3.27 15.38 -0.51
CA VAL A 155 4.35 14.94 -1.41
C VAL A 155 3.86 14.86 -2.85
N ALA A 156 2.69 14.27 -3.07
CA ALA A 156 2.10 14.14 -4.39
C ALA A 156 1.84 15.51 -5.05
N ASP A 157 1.38 16.50 -4.29
CA ASP A 157 1.15 17.85 -4.79
C ASP A 157 2.46 18.63 -5.03
N GLU A 158 3.43 18.55 -4.12
CA GLU A 158 4.74 19.23 -4.24
C GLU A 158 5.58 18.69 -5.39
N GLU A 159 5.57 17.37 -5.60
CA GLU A 159 6.33 16.69 -6.65
C GLU A 159 5.54 16.57 -7.97
N GLY A 160 4.32 17.11 -8.05
CA GLY A 160 3.52 17.15 -9.27
C GLY A 160 3.12 15.77 -9.79
N TRP A 161 2.69 14.87 -8.92
CA TRP A 161 2.30 13.52 -9.30
C TRP A 161 1.05 13.52 -10.19
N ASN A 162 1.08 12.71 -11.25
CA ASN A 162 -0.05 12.49 -12.15
C ASN A 162 -0.69 11.11 -11.94
#